data_AF-A0A924Z8C3-F1
#
_entry.id   AF-A0A924Z8C3-F1
#
_cell.length_a   1.000
_cell.length_b   1.000
_cell.length_c   1.000
_cell.angle_alpha   90.00
_cell.angle_beta   90.00
_cell.angle_gamma   90.00
#
_symmetry.space_group_name_H-M   'P 1'
#
loop_
_entity.id
_entity.type
_entity.pdbx_description
1 polymer ?
#
loop_
_entity_poly.entity_id
_entity_poly.type
_entity_poly.pdbx_seq_one_letter_code
_entity_poly.pdbx_strand_id
1 'polypeptide(L)'
;NRSTAKTQQDLVAAGVPAGDAAKIARAAGLAGDGAKKFIADQQLAAFEIAKPAQVALFLITYADEKAVVDRISAKPETVAAYGACDWTKIDQPVIDLLVDLKYRGDYTPDSRVLVQPLAARNNLAGLAQVMKARASWPNVPKDRFERRFAFLDKALAARTAG
;
A
#
# COMPACT_ATOMS: atom_id res chain seq x y z
N ASN A 1 -4.98 8.83 -10.62
CA ASN A 1 -4.24 8.15 -11.70
C ASN A 1 -2.85 8.75 -11.83
N ARG A 2 -1.81 7.91 -11.96
CA ARG A 2 -0.44 8.37 -12.26
C ARG A 2 -0.38 8.82 -13.73
N SER A 3 0.32 9.91 -14.00
CA SER A 3 0.55 10.38 -15.37
C SER A 3 1.62 9.53 -16.08
N THR A 4 1.67 9.59 -17.40
CA THR A 4 2.76 9.02 -18.21
C THR A 4 4.13 9.52 -17.72
N ALA A 5 4.26 10.84 -17.51
CA ALA A 5 5.51 11.45 -17.05
C ALA A 5 5.98 10.89 -15.70
N LYS A 6 5.09 10.82 -14.69
CA LYS A 6 5.43 10.24 -13.38
C LYS A 6 5.77 8.76 -13.51
N THR A 7 5.03 8.01 -14.32
CA THR A 7 5.30 6.58 -14.54
C THR A 7 6.69 6.35 -15.13
N GLN A 8 7.07 7.12 -16.14
CA GLN A 8 8.41 7.04 -16.73
C GLN A 8 9.50 7.40 -15.72
N GLN A 9 9.30 8.49 -14.97
CA GLN A 9 10.24 8.94 -13.95
C GLN A 9 10.46 7.87 -12.87
N ASP A 10 9.37 7.30 -12.33
CA ASP A 10 9.44 6.27 -11.28
C ASP A 10 10.15 5.00 -11.80
N LEU A 11 9.88 4.59 -13.05
CA LEU A 11 10.54 3.44 -13.67
C LEU A 11 12.05 3.66 -13.86
N VAL A 12 12.45 4.84 -14.37
CA VAL A 12 13.87 5.18 -14.51
C VAL A 12 14.56 5.25 -13.15
N ALA A 13 13.92 5.87 -12.16
CA ALA A 13 14.45 5.95 -10.79
C ALA A 13 14.59 4.56 -10.15
N ALA A 14 13.73 3.62 -10.51
CA ALA A 14 13.83 2.22 -10.11
C ALA A 14 14.93 1.43 -10.86
N GLY A 15 15.63 2.03 -11.82
CA GLY A 15 16.70 1.38 -12.59
C GLY A 15 16.20 0.63 -13.83
N VAL A 16 14.97 0.87 -14.28
CA VAL A 16 14.51 0.38 -15.59
C VAL A 16 15.19 1.19 -16.70
N PRO A 17 15.75 0.56 -17.76
CA PRO A 17 16.35 1.26 -18.87
C PRO A 17 15.42 2.33 -19.46
N ALA A 18 15.96 3.51 -19.78
CA ALA A 18 15.14 4.66 -20.17
C ALA A 18 14.22 4.38 -21.38
N GLY A 19 14.68 3.58 -22.34
CA GLY A 19 13.87 3.16 -23.49
C GLY A 19 12.67 2.29 -23.09
N ASP A 20 12.88 1.32 -22.21
CA ASP A 20 11.82 0.46 -21.69
C ASP A 20 10.87 1.24 -20.78
N ALA A 21 11.39 2.12 -19.92
CA ALA A 21 10.60 2.99 -19.09
C ALA A 21 9.68 3.90 -19.91
N ALA A 22 10.21 4.53 -20.98
CA ALA A 22 9.42 5.35 -21.89
C ALA A 22 8.35 4.53 -22.63
N LYS A 23 8.67 3.30 -23.06
CA LYS A 23 7.70 2.39 -23.68
C LYS A 23 6.58 2.06 -22.70
N ILE A 24 6.90 1.54 -21.51
CA ILE A 24 5.93 1.10 -20.50
C ILE A 24 5.06 2.28 -20.02
N ALA A 25 5.64 3.46 -19.85
CA ALA A 25 4.90 4.64 -19.38
C ALA A 25 3.73 5.05 -20.29
N ARG A 26 3.76 4.69 -21.58
CA ARG A 26 2.64 4.93 -22.52
C ARG A 26 1.39 4.11 -22.17
N ALA A 27 1.51 3.08 -21.32
CA ALA A 27 0.37 2.35 -20.78
C ALA A 27 -0.38 3.13 -19.67
N ALA A 28 0.16 4.25 -19.18
CA ALA A 28 -0.45 5.00 -18.09
C ALA A 28 -1.89 5.42 -18.44
N GLY A 29 -2.84 5.07 -17.57
CA GLY A 29 -4.27 5.36 -17.76
C GLY A 29 -5.02 4.33 -18.60
N LEU A 30 -4.36 3.36 -19.23
CA LEU A 30 -5.02 2.25 -19.89
C LEU A 30 -5.53 1.22 -18.88
N ALA A 31 -6.69 0.64 -19.15
CA ALA A 31 -7.31 -0.42 -18.36
C ALA A 31 -8.06 -1.40 -19.27
N GLY A 32 -8.44 -2.56 -18.73
CA GLY A 32 -9.24 -3.56 -19.46
C GLY A 32 -8.61 -3.94 -20.80
N ASP A 33 -9.43 -3.94 -21.86
CA ASP A 33 -8.99 -4.35 -23.19
C ASP A 33 -7.97 -3.40 -23.82
N GLY A 34 -7.98 -2.11 -23.45
CA GLY A 34 -6.95 -1.17 -23.88
C GLY A 34 -5.57 -1.54 -23.36
N ALA A 35 -5.47 -1.97 -22.10
CA ALA A 35 -4.21 -2.45 -21.52
C ALA A 35 -3.77 -3.77 -22.15
N LYS A 36 -4.70 -4.72 -22.38
CA LYS A 36 -4.40 -6.00 -23.06
C LYS A 36 -3.84 -5.77 -24.46
N LYS A 37 -4.50 -4.92 -25.24
CA LYS A 37 -4.06 -4.56 -26.59
C LYS A 37 -2.68 -3.90 -26.57
N PHE A 38 -2.43 -2.97 -25.64
CA PHE A 38 -1.13 -2.35 -25.51
C PHE A 38 -0.01 -3.36 -25.24
N ILE A 39 -0.23 -4.32 -24.34
CA ILE A 39 0.74 -5.39 -24.04
C ILE A 39 1.03 -6.22 -25.30
N ALA A 40 0.01 -6.58 -26.08
CA ALA A 40 0.19 -7.32 -27.32
C ALA A 40 0.95 -6.50 -28.39
N ASP A 41 0.49 -5.27 -28.66
CA ASP A 41 1.06 -4.37 -29.68
C ASP A 41 2.52 -4.00 -29.36
N GLN A 42 2.88 -3.89 -28.08
CA GLN A 42 4.24 -3.58 -27.63
C GLN A 42 5.09 -4.84 -27.32
N GLN A 43 4.54 -6.04 -27.54
CA GLN A 43 5.20 -7.33 -27.29
C GLN A 43 5.72 -7.50 -25.85
N LEU A 44 4.94 -7.03 -24.86
CA LEU A 44 5.33 -7.02 -23.46
C LEU A 44 4.90 -8.27 -22.68
N ALA A 45 4.29 -9.26 -23.33
CA ALA A 45 3.71 -10.43 -22.65
C ALA A 45 4.75 -11.25 -21.85
N ALA A 46 5.99 -11.33 -22.35
CA ALA A 46 7.11 -12.00 -21.68
C ALA A 46 8.18 -11.01 -21.17
N PHE A 47 7.90 -9.70 -21.25
CA PHE A 47 8.83 -8.69 -20.78
C PHE A 47 8.76 -8.60 -19.26
N GLU A 48 9.92 -8.64 -18.59
CA GLU A 48 10.02 -8.51 -17.15
C GLU A 48 11.13 -7.52 -16.80
N ILE A 49 10.82 -6.57 -15.91
CA ILE A 49 11.85 -5.69 -15.34
C ILE A 49 12.67 -6.48 -14.31
N ALA A 50 13.96 -6.16 -14.19
CA ALA A 50 14.84 -6.85 -13.25
C ALA A 50 14.33 -6.79 -11.81
N LYS A 51 14.55 -7.87 -11.04
CA LYS A 51 14.10 -7.97 -9.64
C LYS A 51 14.53 -6.79 -8.75
N PRO A 52 15.78 -6.26 -8.83
CA PRO A 52 16.13 -5.04 -8.09
C PRO A 52 15.25 -3.84 -8.44
N ALA A 53 14.87 -3.69 -9.71
CA ALA A 53 13.99 -2.63 -10.16
C ALA A 53 12.54 -2.83 -9.68
N GLN A 54 12.06 -4.07 -9.60
CA GLN A 54 10.75 -4.37 -8.99
C GLN A 54 10.71 -3.93 -7.52
N VAL A 55 11.77 -4.23 -6.75
CA VAL A 55 11.89 -3.81 -5.35
C VAL A 55 11.97 -2.30 -5.23
N ALA A 56 12.79 -1.63 -6.05
CA ALA A 56 12.90 -0.18 -6.03
C ALA A 56 11.57 0.51 -6.38
N LEU A 57 10.85 0.00 -7.37
CA LEU A 57 9.52 0.51 -7.75
C LEU A 57 8.48 0.29 -6.64
N PHE A 58 8.56 -0.85 -5.94
CA PHE A 58 7.74 -1.11 -4.75
C PHE A 58 8.02 -0.08 -3.66
N LEU A 59 9.28 0.24 -3.36
CA LEU A 59 9.64 1.22 -2.33
C LEU A 59 9.14 2.64 -2.68
N ILE A 60 9.22 3.05 -3.95
CA ILE A 60 8.63 4.30 -4.42
C ILE A 60 7.12 4.30 -4.17
N THR A 61 6.45 3.21 -4.55
CA THR A 61 5.00 3.08 -4.37
C THR A 61 4.60 3.06 -2.90
N TYR A 62 5.36 2.37 -2.05
CA TYR A 62 5.14 2.34 -0.60
C TYR A 62 5.24 3.75 -0.01
N ALA A 63 6.26 4.53 -0.40
CA ALA A 63 6.42 5.91 0.04
C ALA A 63 5.25 6.80 -0.40
N ASP A 64 4.81 6.69 -1.66
CA ASP A 64 3.62 7.40 -2.18
C ASP A 64 2.37 7.08 -1.33
N GLU A 65 2.10 5.80 -1.07
CA GLU A 65 0.92 5.39 -0.30
C GLU A 65 1.01 5.81 1.17
N LYS A 66 2.19 5.71 1.79
CA LYS A 66 2.43 6.21 3.15
C LYS A 66 2.16 7.71 3.26
N ALA A 67 2.61 8.50 2.28
CA ALA A 67 2.33 9.94 2.25
C ALA A 67 0.81 10.23 2.15
N VAL A 68 0.05 9.38 1.44
CA VAL A 68 -1.41 9.51 1.39
C VAL A 68 -2.06 9.15 2.72
N VAL A 69 -1.61 8.07 3.39
CA VAL A 69 -2.10 7.71 4.72
C VAL A 69 -1.82 8.85 5.71
N ASP A 70 -0.60 9.38 5.72
CA ASP A 70 -0.19 10.48 6.57
C ASP A 70 -1.11 11.70 6.36
N ARG A 71 -1.25 12.16 5.12
CA ARG A 71 -2.14 13.27 4.77
C ARG A 71 -3.59 13.06 5.22
N ILE A 72 -4.14 11.85 5.05
CA ILE A 72 -5.51 11.53 5.49
C ILE A 72 -5.61 11.56 7.02
N SER A 73 -4.61 10.99 7.69
CA SER A 73 -4.59 10.88 9.14
C SER A 73 -4.41 12.22 9.85
N ALA A 74 -3.69 13.16 9.21
CA ALA A 74 -3.40 14.48 9.73
C ALA A 74 -4.51 15.51 9.50
N LYS A 75 -5.59 15.15 8.77
CA LYS A 75 -6.70 16.08 8.57
C LYS A 75 -7.36 16.44 9.91
N PRO A 76 -7.73 17.71 10.15
CA PRO A 76 -8.29 18.14 11.44
C PRO A 76 -9.48 17.30 11.92
N GLU A 77 -10.41 16.98 11.02
CA GLU A 77 -11.58 16.15 11.33
C GLU A 77 -11.19 14.72 11.72
N THR A 78 -10.17 14.17 11.07
CA THR A 78 -9.67 12.83 11.35
C THR A 78 -8.95 12.81 12.70
N VAL A 79 -8.12 13.82 12.98
CA VAL A 79 -7.43 13.98 14.26
C VAL A 79 -8.42 14.17 15.40
N ALA A 80 -9.47 14.98 15.20
CA ALA A 80 -10.52 15.19 16.19
C ALA A 80 -11.30 13.89 16.49
N ALA A 81 -11.58 13.08 15.47
CA ALA A 81 -12.33 11.84 15.62
C ALA A 81 -11.49 10.71 16.24
N TYR A 82 -10.22 10.56 15.85
CA TYR A 82 -9.45 9.34 16.10
C TYR A 82 -8.14 9.57 16.85
N GLY A 83 -7.72 10.82 17.04
CA GLY A 83 -6.42 11.19 17.56
C GLY A 83 -5.36 11.36 16.47
N ALA A 84 -4.27 12.05 16.84
CA ALA A 84 -3.14 12.28 15.95
C ALA A 84 -2.25 11.03 15.84
N CYS A 85 -1.83 10.69 14.62
CA CYS A 85 -0.81 9.67 14.39
C CYS A 85 0.59 10.31 14.46
N ASP A 86 1.32 10.11 15.55
CA ASP A 86 2.74 10.48 15.62
C ASP A 86 3.59 9.40 14.95
N TRP A 87 3.83 9.56 13.65
CA TRP A 87 4.56 8.59 12.83
C TRP A 87 6.00 8.29 13.30
N THR A 88 6.57 9.11 14.17
CA THR A 88 7.91 8.88 14.74
C THR A 88 7.90 7.92 15.92
N LYS A 89 6.72 7.65 16.51
CA LYS A 89 6.54 6.82 17.70
C LYS A 89 5.66 5.59 17.47
N ILE A 90 5.08 5.46 16.28
CA ILE A 90 4.26 4.31 15.90
C ILE A 90 5.17 3.18 15.42
N ASP A 91 4.89 1.95 15.85
CA ASP A 91 5.68 0.78 15.46
C ASP A 91 5.53 0.53 13.95
N GLN A 92 6.62 0.14 13.29
CA GLN A 92 6.65 -0.11 11.85
C GLN A 92 5.53 -1.06 11.35
N PRO A 93 5.17 -2.16 12.04
CA PRO A 93 4.08 -3.03 11.61
C PRO A 93 2.70 -2.35 11.56
N VAL A 94 2.47 -1.34 12.41
CA VAL A 94 1.24 -0.53 12.36
C VAL A 94 1.25 0.35 11.12
N ILE A 95 2.38 0.99 10.81
CA ILE A 95 2.56 1.80 9.60
C ILE A 95 2.34 0.93 8.36
N ASP A 96 3.00 -0.22 8.29
CA ASP A 96 2.92 -1.15 7.16
C ASP A 96 1.49 -1.63 6.91
N LEU A 97 0.74 -1.91 7.99
CA LEU A 97 -0.66 -2.29 7.89
C LEU A 97 -1.50 -1.17 7.25
N LEU A 98 -1.37 0.07 7.73
CA LEU A 98 -2.14 1.19 7.18
C LEU A 98 -1.78 1.45 5.71
N VAL A 99 -0.50 1.33 5.36
CA VAL A 99 -0.03 1.46 3.97
C VAL A 99 -0.60 0.34 3.10
N ASP A 100 -0.59 -0.91 3.54
CA ASP A 100 -1.20 -2.03 2.81
C ASP A 100 -2.71 -1.84 2.61
N LEU A 101 -3.42 -1.38 3.64
CA LEU A 101 -4.85 -1.04 3.53
C LEU A 101 -5.04 0.05 2.47
N LYS A 102 -4.21 1.08 2.47
CA LYS A 102 -4.33 2.19 1.51
C LYS A 102 -3.97 1.77 0.09
N TYR A 103 -2.93 0.94 -0.08
CA TYR A 103 -2.50 0.40 -1.35
C TYR A 103 -3.58 -0.49 -1.99
N ARG A 104 -4.21 -1.39 -1.21
CA ARG A 104 -5.29 -2.25 -1.72
C ARG A 104 -6.60 -1.51 -1.97
N GLY A 105 -6.77 -0.33 -1.37
CA GLY A 105 -8.02 0.42 -1.40
C GLY A 105 -8.99 0.11 -0.25
N ASP A 106 -8.52 -0.56 0.81
CA ASP A 106 -9.30 -0.84 2.01
C ASP A 106 -9.30 0.30 3.02
N TYR A 107 -8.44 1.30 2.89
CA TYR A 107 -8.36 2.43 3.81
C TYR A 107 -9.46 3.48 3.53
N THR A 108 -10.72 3.06 3.65
CA THR A 108 -11.94 3.83 3.43
C THR A 108 -12.37 4.58 4.71
N PRO A 109 -13.36 5.50 4.65
CA PRO A 109 -13.94 6.10 5.85
C PRO A 109 -14.38 5.06 6.89
N ASP A 110 -15.07 4.00 6.46
CA ASP A 110 -15.63 2.98 7.37
C ASP A 110 -14.54 2.17 8.08
N SER A 111 -13.52 1.72 7.33
CA SER A 111 -12.43 0.96 7.95
C SER A 111 -11.56 1.83 8.84
N ARG A 112 -11.43 3.13 8.55
CA ARG A 112 -10.68 4.09 9.40
C ARG A 112 -11.27 4.22 10.80
N VAL A 113 -12.60 4.16 10.94
CA VAL A 113 -13.27 4.13 12.25
C VAL A 113 -12.70 3.00 13.13
N LEU A 114 -12.37 1.86 12.51
CA LEU A 114 -11.86 0.68 13.21
C LEU A 114 -10.36 0.77 13.49
N VAL A 115 -9.56 1.19 12.52
CA VAL A 115 -8.09 1.05 12.59
C VAL A 115 -7.38 2.29 13.09
N GLN A 116 -7.88 3.49 12.78
CA GLN A 116 -7.12 4.71 13.02
C GLN A 116 -7.01 5.09 14.51
N PRO A 117 -8.04 4.93 15.36
CA PRO A 117 -7.90 5.14 16.80
C PRO A 117 -6.86 4.21 17.44
N LEU A 118 -6.75 2.99 16.91
CA LEU A 118 -5.78 2.01 17.38
C LEU A 118 -4.36 2.38 16.93
N ALA A 119 -4.21 2.85 15.70
CA ALA A 119 -2.94 3.32 15.18
C ALA A 119 -2.43 4.56 15.92
N ALA A 120 -3.29 5.55 16.19
CA ALA A 120 -2.93 6.75 16.96
C ALA A 120 -2.42 6.42 18.38
N ARG A 121 -2.89 5.29 18.96
CA ARG A 121 -2.46 4.80 20.27
C ARG A 121 -1.32 3.77 20.19
N ASN A 122 -0.76 3.53 19.01
CA ASN A 122 0.22 2.48 18.73
C ASN A 122 -0.21 1.09 19.28
N ASN A 123 -1.52 0.79 19.19
CA ASN A 123 -2.12 -0.42 19.73
C ASN A 123 -2.10 -1.55 18.68
N LEU A 124 -0.93 -2.18 18.54
CA LEU A 124 -0.72 -3.31 17.63
C LEU A 124 -1.65 -4.50 17.94
N ALA A 125 -1.91 -4.76 19.23
CA ALA A 125 -2.75 -5.88 19.66
C ALA A 125 -4.22 -5.70 19.23
N GLY A 126 -4.75 -4.49 19.43
CA GLY A 126 -6.08 -4.14 18.95
C GLY A 126 -6.19 -4.22 17.43
N LEU A 127 -5.17 -3.77 16.70
CA LEU A 127 -5.15 -3.88 15.23
C LEU A 127 -5.17 -5.33 14.77
N ALA A 128 -4.42 -6.22 15.42
CA ALA A 128 -4.45 -7.64 15.12
C ALA A 128 -5.84 -8.25 15.34
N GLN A 129 -6.53 -7.88 16.42
CA GLN A 129 -7.91 -8.31 16.68
C GLN A 129 -8.88 -7.82 15.59
N VAL A 130 -8.81 -6.54 15.22
CA VAL A 130 -9.66 -5.99 14.15
C VAL A 130 -9.39 -6.66 12.80
N MET A 131 -8.13 -6.98 12.48
CA MET A 131 -7.79 -7.71 11.25
C MET A 131 -8.30 -9.15 11.23
N LYS A 132 -8.57 -9.77 12.38
CA LYS A 132 -9.17 -11.11 12.49
C LYS A 132 -10.70 -11.10 12.38
N ALA A 133 -11.33 -9.94 12.51
CA ALA A 133 -12.78 -9.81 12.41
C ALA A 133 -13.24 -9.85 10.94
N ARG A 134 -13.49 -11.05 10.39
CA ARG A 134 -13.85 -11.24 8.97
C ARG A 134 -15.02 -10.37 8.51
N ALA A 135 -16.01 -10.14 9.37
CA ALA A 135 -17.17 -9.30 9.08
C ALA A 135 -16.79 -7.84 8.73
N SER A 136 -15.67 -7.34 9.26
CA SER A 136 -15.15 -6.01 8.95
C SER A 136 -14.44 -5.93 7.59
N TRP A 137 -14.19 -7.06 6.94
CA TRP A 137 -13.39 -7.17 5.71
C TRP A 137 -14.08 -8.02 4.63
N PRO A 138 -15.35 -7.76 4.29
CA PRO A 138 -16.15 -8.65 3.45
C PRO A 138 -15.55 -8.84 2.04
N ASN A 139 -14.93 -7.78 1.49
CA ASN A 139 -14.40 -7.74 0.13
C ASN A 139 -12.89 -8.06 0.05
N VAL A 140 -12.29 -8.54 1.14
CA VAL A 140 -10.87 -8.92 1.16
C VAL A 140 -10.76 -10.41 0.82
N PRO A 141 -10.00 -10.81 -0.23
CA PRO A 141 -9.78 -12.22 -0.54
C PRO A 141 -9.23 -13.00 0.64
N LYS A 142 -9.58 -14.29 0.76
CA LYS A 142 -9.21 -15.14 1.90
C LYS A 142 -7.71 -15.14 2.18
N ASP A 143 -6.88 -15.43 1.17
CA ASP A 143 -5.41 -15.43 1.31
C ASP A 143 -4.88 -14.08 1.81
N ARG A 144 -5.37 -12.96 1.25
CA ARG A 144 -4.94 -11.63 1.68
C ARG A 144 -5.30 -11.36 3.14
N PHE A 145 -6.53 -11.72 3.52
CA PHE A 145 -7.03 -11.60 4.89
C PHE A 145 -6.16 -12.40 5.87
N GLU A 146 -5.85 -13.66 5.53
CA GLU A 146 -4.99 -14.54 6.33
C GLU A 146 -3.58 -13.99 6.52
N ARG A 147 -2.96 -13.53 5.43
CA ARG A 147 -1.62 -12.93 5.48
C ARG A 147 -1.56 -11.69 6.37
N ARG A 148 -2.61 -10.88 6.43
CA ARG A 148 -2.62 -9.64 7.23
C ARG A 148 -2.60 -9.94 8.73
N PHE A 149 -3.50 -10.80 9.21
CA PHE A 149 -3.49 -11.10 10.64
C PHE A 149 -2.26 -11.92 11.04
N ALA A 150 -1.77 -12.82 10.16
CA ALA A 150 -0.54 -13.57 10.43
C ALA A 150 0.69 -12.65 10.53
N PHE A 151 0.76 -11.62 9.68
CA PHE A 151 1.80 -10.59 9.77
C PHE A 151 1.77 -9.86 11.13
N LEU A 152 0.59 -9.45 11.60
CA LEU A 152 0.45 -8.76 12.87
C LEU A 152 0.69 -9.67 14.08
N ASP A 153 0.27 -10.93 14.03
CA ASP A 153 0.56 -11.92 15.07
C ASP A 153 2.07 -12.14 15.22
N LYS A 154 2.79 -12.25 14.10
CA LYS A 154 4.26 -12.33 14.10
C LYS A 154 4.89 -11.07 14.71
N ALA A 155 4.39 -9.89 14.35
CA ALA A 155 4.88 -8.63 14.89
C ALA A 155 4.64 -8.51 16.40
N LEU A 156 3.48 -8.96 16.89
CA LEU A 156 3.16 -9.00 18.32
C LEU A 156 4.11 -9.92 19.08
N ALA A 157 4.33 -11.14 18.56
CA ALA A 157 5.25 -12.08 19.19
C ALA A 157 6.67 -11.51 19.29
N ALA A 158 7.13 -10.81 18.24
CA ALA A 158 8.44 -10.14 18.26
C ALA A 158 8.49 -8.99 19.28
N ARG A 159 7.41 -8.22 19.44
CA ARG A 159 7.34 -7.11 20.41
C ARG A 159 7.32 -7.58 21.86
N THR A 160 6.78 -8.76 22.14
CA THR A 160 6.74 -9.33 23.50
C THR A 160 8.03 -10.06 23.90
N ALA A 161 8.88 -10.40 22.92
CA ALA A 161 10.11 -11.16 23.15
C ALA A 161 11.36 -10.29 23.33
N GLY A 162 11.27 -8.99 23.05
CA GLY A 162 12.33 -7.99 23.28
C GLY A 162 12.00 -7.08 24.45
#